data_AF-A0A8K0ITJ1-F1
#
_entry.id   AF-A0A8K0ITJ1-F1
#
_cell.length_a   1.000
_cell.length_b   1.000
_cell.length_c   1.000
_cell.angle_alpha   90.00
_cell.angle_beta   90.00
_cell.angle_gamma   90.00
#
_symmetry.space_group_name_H-M   'P 1'
#
loop_
_entity.id
_entity.type
_entity.pdbx_description
1 polymer ?
#
loop_
_entity_poly.entity_id
_entity_poly.type
_entity_poly.pdbx_seq_one_letter_code
_entity_poly.pdbx_strand_id
1 'polypeptide(L)'
;MGTVTEWQRCNHDLTYTKDIPNNTNYHLSLTSKGYHALIYSGDHDLVVPFLGTQAWIRSLNFSVVDEWRSWHVGGQVAGYTTTYSNNLTFATVRGAGHTAPEYKPEECLAMLQRWISSRPL
;
A
#
# COMPACT_ATOMS: atom_id res chain seq x y z
N MET A 1 20.22 -3.71 34.55
CA MET A 1 19.06 -2.85 34.84
C MET A 1 18.35 -2.60 33.51
N GLY A 2 17.35 -3.43 33.20
CA GLY A 2 16.76 -3.54 31.85
C GLY A 2 15.24 -3.48 31.89
N THR A 3 14.69 -2.52 32.63
CA THR A 3 13.25 -2.29 32.70
C THR A 3 12.93 -0.99 31.99
N VAL A 4 12.34 -1.09 30.80
CA VAL A 4 11.65 0.02 30.15
C VAL A 4 10.48 0.40 31.06
N THR A 5 10.49 1.61 31.62
CA THR A 5 9.52 2.03 32.64
C THR A 5 8.19 2.46 32.05
N GLU A 6 8.16 2.86 30.78
CA GLU A 6 6.98 3.35 30.07
C GLU A 6 7.02 2.89 28.62
N TRP A 7 5.88 2.41 28.11
CA TRP A 7 5.75 2.08 26.70
C TRP A 7 5.77 3.36 25.86
N GLN A 8 6.61 3.39 24.83
CA GLN A 8 6.66 4.47 23.85
C GLN A 8 6.34 3.94 22.46
N ARG A 9 5.56 4.70 21.69
CA ARG A 9 5.11 4.29 20.34
C ARG A 9 6.27 4.12 19.36
N CYS A 10 7.22 5.05 19.38
CA CYS A 10 8.42 5.05 18.53
C CYS A 10 9.63 5.44 19.38
N ASN A 11 10.73 4.69 19.28
CA ASN A 11 12.02 5.07 19.85
C ASN A 11 12.85 5.79 18.77
N HIS A 12 13.00 7.10 18.91
CA HIS A 12 13.74 7.94 17.96
C HIS A 12 15.25 8.02 18.24
N ASP A 13 15.71 7.46 19.37
CA ASP A 13 17.13 7.45 19.78
C ASP A 13 17.88 6.22 19.25
N LEU A 14 17.21 5.35 18.49
CA LEU A 14 17.83 4.19 17.87
C LEU A 14 18.84 4.62 16.81
N THR A 15 20.12 4.32 17.05
CA THR A 15 21.18 4.49 16.05
C THR A 15 21.17 3.30 15.10
N TYR A 16 20.90 3.56 13.82
CA TYR A 16 20.99 2.56 12.75
C TYR A 16 21.48 3.20 11.44
N THR A 17 22.08 2.38 10.59
CA THR A 17 22.51 2.78 9.24
C THR A 17 21.38 2.52 8.25
N LYS A 18 21.11 3.50 7.37
CA LYS A 18 20.18 3.34 6.23
C LYS A 18 20.97 2.86 5.02
N ASP A 19 21.07 1.55 4.85
CA ASP A 19 21.85 0.87 3.81
C ASP A 19 21.03 0.49 2.57
N ILE A 20 19.70 0.48 2.66
CA ILE A 20 18.78 0.19 1.56
C ILE A 20 18.07 1.49 1.11
N PRO A 21 18.62 2.23 0.14
CA PRO A 21 18.00 3.46 -0.37
C PRO A 21 16.83 3.19 -1.34
N ASN A 22 16.76 1.98 -1.90
CA ASN A 22 15.73 1.59 -2.87
C ASN A 22 15.43 0.09 -2.76
N ASN A 23 14.14 -0.26 -2.70
CA ASN A 23 13.65 -1.63 -2.61
C ASN A 23 12.95 -2.15 -3.90
N THR A 24 12.90 -1.37 -4.99
CA THR A 24 12.22 -1.73 -6.25
C THR A 24 12.63 -3.12 -6.75
N ASN A 25 13.93 -3.44 -6.69
CA ASN A 25 14.45 -4.74 -7.16
C ASN A 25 13.90 -5.93 -6.35
N TYR A 26 13.65 -5.76 -5.05
CA TYR A 26 13.06 -6.82 -4.23
C TYR A 26 11.61 -7.05 -4.61
N HIS A 27 10.83 -5.97 -4.81
CA HIS A 27 9.45 -6.07 -5.26
C HIS A 27 9.35 -6.69 -6.66
N LEU A 28 10.20 -6.27 -7.61
CA LEU A 28 10.29 -6.87 -8.94
C LEU A 28 10.61 -8.36 -8.89
N SER A 29 11.53 -8.78 -8.01
CA SER A 29 11.89 -10.20 -7.85
C SER A 29 10.73 -11.04 -7.33
N LEU A 30 10.00 -10.54 -6.34
CA LEU A 30 8.87 -11.24 -5.74
C LEU A 30 7.68 -11.34 -6.70
N THR A 31 7.29 -10.24 -7.33
CA THR A 31 6.16 -10.26 -8.28
C THR A 31 6.49 -11.09 -9.53
N SER A 32 7.75 -11.11 -9.98
CA SER A 32 8.19 -11.98 -11.09
C SER A 32 8.15 -13.47 -10.74
N LYS A 33 8.17 -13.84 -9.45
CA LYS A 33 7.94 -15.22 -8.99
C LYS A 33 6.46 -15.59 -8.88
N GLY A 34 5.56 -14.67 -9.21
CA GLY A 34 4.10 -14.89 -9.19
C GLY A 34 3.43 -14.60 -7.84
N TYR A 35 4.15 -14.08 -6.85
CA TYR A 35 3.55 -13.68 -5.58
C TYR A 35 2.53 -12.55 -5.79
N HIS A 36 1.35 -12.73 -5.21
CA HIS A 36 0.28 -11.72 -5.25
C HIS A 36 0.65 -10.52 -4.38
N ALA A 37 0.61 -9.31 -4.94
CA ALA A 37 1.00 -8.08 -4.27
C ALA A 37 -0.15 -7.08 -4.24
N LEU A 38 -0.40 -6.52 -3.07
CA LEU A 38 -1.23 -5.33 -2.88
C LEU A 38 -0.36 -4.19 -2.41
N ILE A 39 -0.44 -3.07 -3.11
CA ILE A 39 0.13 -1.80 -2.70
C ILE A 39 -1.03 -0.85 -2.51
N TYR A 40 -1.09 -0.18 -1.37
CA TYR A 40 -2.16 0.78 -1.11
C TYR A 40 -1.65 2.05 -0.43
N SER A 41 -2.35 3.15 -0.67
CA SER A 41 -2.04 4.46 -0.10
C SER A 41 -3.31 5.18 0.32
N GLY A 42 -3.28 5.85 1.47
CA GLY A 42 -4.27 6.90 1.75
C GLY A 42 -4.01 8.10 0.85
N ASP A 43 -5.03 8.62 0.18
CA ASP A 43 -4.87 9.73 -0.78
C ASP A 43 -4.65 11.10 -0.13
N HIS A 44 -4.80 11.21 1.20
CA HIS A 44 -4.53 12.42 1.99
C HIS A 44 -3.19 12.34 2.74
N ASP A 45 -2.37 11.31 2.52
CA ASP A 45 -1.02 11.26 3.08
C ASP A 45 -0.06 12.21 2.34
N LEU A 46 0.57 13.13 3.08
CA LEU A 46 1.60 14.03 2.57
C LEU A 46 3.03 13.55 2.86
N VAL A 47 3.21 12.59 3.78
CA VAL A 47 4.53 12.03 4.11
C VAL A 47 4.98 11.08 3.01
N VAL A 48 4.09 10.19 2.56
CA VAL A 48 4.32 9.26 1.44
C VAL A 48 3.13 9.36 0.46
N PRO A 49 3.08 10.41 -0.38
CA PRO A 49 1.93 10.65 -1.24
C PRO A 49 1.78 9.55 -2.28
N PHE A 50 0.53 9.16 -2.56
CA PHE A 50 0.19 8.08 -3.49
C PHE A 50 0.75 8.30 -4.91
N LEU A 51 0.96 9.55 -5.32
CA LEU A 51 1.59 9.91 -6.60
C LEU A 51 3.04 9.39 -6.67
N GLY A 52 3.78 9.46 -5.56
CA GLY A 52 5.12 8.89 -5.45
C GLY A 52 5.08 7.36 -5.56
N THR A 53 4.11 6.73 -4.90
CA THR A 53 3.87 5.29 -5.03
C THR A 53 3.53 4.89 -6.46
N GLN A 54 2.69 5.65 -7.17
CA GLN A 54 2.39 5.40 -8.58
C GLN A 54 3.61 5.55 -9.48
N ALA A 55 4.45 6.56 -9.26
CA ALA A 55 5.70 6.72 -10.00
C ALA A 55 6.64 5.53 -9.76
N TRP A 56 6.73 5.06 -8.51
CA TRP A 56 7.50 3.86 -8.16
C TRP A 56 6.92 2.60 -8.84
N ILE A 57 5.59 2.39 -8.85
CA ILE A 57 4.97 1.23 -9.53
C ILE A 57 5.26 1.27 -11.04
N ARG A 58 5.13 2.45 -11.68
CA ARG A 58 5.42 2.61 -13.11
C ARG A 58 6.87 2.24 -13.45
N SER A 59 7.81 2.44 -12.53
CA SER A 59 9.22 2.03 -12.72
C SER A 59 9.42 0.51 -12.81
N LEU A 60 8.47 -0.30 -12.34
CA LEU A 60 8.50 -1.77 -12.49
C LEU A 60 8.19 -2.23 -13.93
N ASN A 61 7.63 -1.35 -14.77
CA ASN A 61 7.34 -1.60 -16.18
C ASN A 61 6.40 -2.80 -16.45
N PHE A 62 5.44 -3.04 -15.55
CA PHE A 62 4.36 -4.01 -15.77
C PHE A 62 3.26 -3.43 -16.64
N SER A 63 2.64 -4.28 -17.48
CA SER A 63 1.50 -3.88 -18.31
C SER A 63 0.27 -3.68 -17.44
N VAL A 64 -0.57 -2.69 -17.78
CA VAL A 64 -1.87 -2.51 -17.13
C VAL A 64 -2.85 -3.55 -17.68
N VAL A 65 -3.54 -4.25 -16.78
CA VAL A 65 -4.55 -5.28 -17.10
C VAL A 65 -5.96 -4.77 -16.83
N ASP A 66 -6.13 -3.92 -15.82
CA ASP A 66 -7.38 -3.22 -15.52
C ASP A 66 -7.06 -1.76 -15.25
N GLU A 67 -7.63 -0.87 -16.08
CA GLU A 67 -7.34 0.56 -16.05
C GLU A 67 -7.75 1.22 -14.73
N TRP A 68 -7.24 2.42 -14.51
CA TRP A 68 -7.56 3.23 -13.34
C TRP A 68 -9.07 3.50 -13.24
N ARG A 69 -9.71 2.88 -12.24
CA ARG A 69 -11.15 2.98 -12.01
C ARG A 69 -11.47 3.11 -10.53
N SER A 70 -12.66 3.61 -10.22
CA SER A 70 -13.12 3.65 -8.83
C SER A 70 -13.44 2.24 -8.33
N TRP A 71 -13.22 2.01 -7.03
CA TRP A 71 -13.73 0.86 -6.30
C TRP A 71 -14.65 1.31 -5.17
N HIS A 72 -15.56 0.44 -4.76
CA HIS A 72 -16.70 0.82 -3.92
C HIS A 72 -16.90 -0.08 -2.72
N VAL A 73 -17.36 0.53 -1.62
CA VAL A 73 -17.81 -0.13 -0.39
C VAL A 73 -19.10 0.55 0.04
N GLY A 74 -20.14 -0.22 0.37
CA GLY A 74 -21.43 0.34 0.79
C GLY A 74 -22.09 1.29 -0.23
N GLY A 75 -21.83 1.12 -1.52
CA GLY A 75 -22.35 2.01 -2.57
C GLY A 75 -21.64 3.37 -2.68
N GLN A 76 -20.56 3.60 -1.93
CA GLN A 76 -19.74 4.81 -1.99
C GLN A 76 -18.37 4.52 -2.61
N VAL A 77 -17.77 5.54 -3.23
CA VAL A 77 -16.40 5.45 -3.76
C VAL A 77 -15.43 5.37 -2.60
N ALA A 78 -14.80 4.20 -2.43
CA ALA A 78 -13.80 3.93 -1.41
C ALA A 78 -12.38 4.35 -1.85
N GLY A 79 -12.18 4.52 -3.16
CA GLY A 79 -10.95 5.02 -3.75
C GLY A 79 -10.84 4.60 -5.22
N TYR A 80 -9.60 4.52 -5.73
CA TYR A 80 -9.30 4.12 -7.09
C TYR A 80 -8.31 2.97 -7.13
N THR A 81 -8.36 2.15 -8.16
CA THR A 81 -7.52 0.96 -8.31
C THR A 81 -7.04 0.79 -9.74
N THR A 82 -5.84 0.22 -9.89
CA THR A 82 -5.29 -0.29 -11.15
C THR A 82 -4.72 -1.67 -10.90
N THR A 83 -5.02 -2.61 -11.81
CA THR A 83 -4.41 -3.94 -11.79
C THR A 83 -3.35 -4.01 -12.87
N TYR A 84 -2.17 -4.48 -12.50
CA TYR A 84 -1.04 -4.70 -13.40
C TYR A 84 -0.84 -6.19 -13.65
N SER A 85 -0.08 -6.50 -14.70
CA SER A 85 0.48 -7.83 -14.90
C SER A 85 1.31 -8.25 -13.67
N ASN A 86 1.62 -9.53 -13.54
CA ASN A 86 2.42 -10.07 -12.44
C ASN A 86 1.73 -10.01 -11.07
N ASN A 87 0.39 -10.07 -11.05
CA ASN A 87 -0.43 -10.13 -9.85
C ASN A 87 -0.20 -8.93 -8.90
N LEU A 88 -0.01 -7.72 -9.44
CA LEU A 88 0.13 -6.50 -8.64
C LEU A 88 -1.15 -5.66 -8.74
N THR A 89 -1.76 -5.38 -7.60
CA THR A 89 -2.88 -4.43 -7.48
C THR A 89 -2.41 -3.18 -6.75
N PHE A 90 -2.70 -2.02 -7.29
CA PHE A 90 -2.53 -0.74 -6.60
C PHE A 90 -3.88 -0.12 -6.29
N ALA A 91 -4.08 0.32 -5.05
CA ALA A 91 -5.32 0.98 -4.62
C ALA A 91 -5.06 2.25 -3.80
N THR A 92 -5.85 3.28 -4.02
CA THR A 92 -5.98 4.38 -3.07
C THR A 92 -7.16 4.15 -2.14
N VAL A 93 -7.08 4.69 -0.93
CA VAL A 93 -8.19 4.77 0.02
C VAL A 93 -8.56 6.24 0.20
N ARG A 94 -9.76 6.60 -0.26
CA ARG A 94 -10.23 7.97 -0.34
C ARG A 94 -10.44 8.59 1.05
N GLY A 95 -9.85 9.75 1.27
CA GLY A 95 -9.91 10.49 2.53
C GLY A 95 -9.08 9.89 3.66
N ALA A 96 -8.19 8.94 3.37
CA ALA A 96 -7.34 8.30 4.37
C ALA A 96 -5.93 8.90 4.38
N GLY A 97 -5.32 9.00 5.57
CA GLY A 97 -3.93 9.45 5.75
C GLY A 97 -2.90 8.31 5.70
N HIS A 98 -1.73 8.54 6.30
CA HIS A 98 -0.61 7.59 6.34
C HIS A 98 -1.01 6.24 6.96
N THR A 99 -1.69 6.28 8.09
CA THR A 99 -2.27 5.11 8.77
C THR A 99 -3.69 4.86 8.26
N ALA A 100 -3.85 4.54 6.96
CA ALA A 100 -5.16 4.50 6.31
C ALA A 100 -6.29 3.77 7.08
N PRO A 101 -6.06 2.60 7.73
CA PRO A 101 -7.09 1.92 8.52
C PRO A 101 -7.58 2.69 9.76
N GLU A 102 -6.79 3.64 10.28
CA GLU A 102 -7.19 4.52 11.40
C GLU A 102 -8.30 5.51 10.96
N TYR A 103 -8.26 5.95 9.69
CA TYR A 103 -9.21 6.91 9.12
C TYR A 103 -10.39 6.23 8.41
N LYS A 104 -10.13 5.08 7.76
CA LYS A 104 -11.05 4.37 6.86
C LYS A 104 -11.06 2.85 7.14
N PRO A 105 -11.45 2.43 8.36
CA PRO A 105 -11.36 1.04 8.78
C PRO A 105 -12.22 0.09 7.94
N GLU A 106 -13.43 0.51 7.57
CA GLU A 106 -14.37 -0.32 6.80
C GLU A 106 -13.83 -0.58 5.37
N GLU A 107 -13.36 0.47 4.71
CA GLU A 107 -12.80 0.39 3.37
C GLU A 107 -11.50 -0.42 3.34
N CYS A 108 -10.61 -0.20 4.32
CA CYS A 108 -9.38 -0.98 4.44
C CYS A 108 -9.65 -2.46 4.73
N LEU A 109 -10.64 -2.79 5.56
CA LEU A 109 -11.02 -4.18 5.82
C LEU A 109 -11.60 -4.83 4.56
N ALA A 110 -12.48 -4.14 3.83
CA ALA A 110 -13.04 -4.65 2.59
C ALA A 110 -11.95 -4.89 1.53
N MET A 111 -10.98 -3.98 1.41
CA MET A 111 -9.83 -4.12 0.52
C MET A 111 -9.01 -5.35 0.87
N LEU A 112 -8.66 -5.54 2.16
CA LEU A 112 -7.91 -6.71 2.63
C LEU A 112 -8.68 -8.02 2.32
N GLN A 113 -9.97 -8.07 2.67
CA GLN A 113 -10.81 -9.25 2.47
C GLN A 113 -10.95 -9.62 0.98
N ARG A 114 -11.07 -8.64 0.10
CA ARG A 114 -11.11 -8.86 -1.35
C ARG A 114 -9.77 -9.40 -1.84
N TRP A 115 -8.67 -8.77 -1.46
CA TRP A 115 -7.33 -9.17 -1.87
C TRP A 115 -6.96 -10.59 -1.43
N ILE A 116 -7.16 -10.96 -0.16
CA ILE A 116 -6.84 -12.33 0.33
C ILE A 116 -7.73 -13.40 -0.31
N SER A 117 -8.93 -13.03 -0.75
CA SER A 117 -9.87 -13.92 -1.43
C SER A 117 -9.69 -13.91 -2.96
N SER A 118 -8.66 -13.24 -3.48
CA SER A 118 -8.44 -13.04 -4.91
C SER A 118 -9.65 -12.47 -5.65
N ARG A 119 -10.42 -11.59 -4.98
CA ARG A 119 -11.55 -10.87 -5.57
C ARG A 119 -11.10 -9.47 -6.00
N PRO A 120 -11.61 -8.94 -7.13
CA PRO A 120 -11.36 -7.57 -7.54
C PRO A 120 -11.80 -6.56 -6.47
N LEU A 121 -11.10 -5.42 -6.42
CA LEU A 121 -11.54 -4.25 -5.66
C LEU A 121 -12.70 -3.55 -6.36
#